data_AF-F9PRC2-F1
#
_entry.id   AF-F9PRC2-F1
#
_cell.length_a   1.000
_cell.length_b   1.000
_cell.length_c   1.000
_cell.angle_alpha   90.00
_cell.angle_beta   90.00
_cell.angle_gamma   90.00
#
_symmetry.space_group_name_H-M   'P 1'
#
loop_
_entity.id
_entity.type
_entity.pdbx_description
1 polymer ?
#
loop_
_entity_poly.entity_id
_entity_poly.type
_entity_poly.pdbx_seq_one_letter_code
_entity_poly.pdbx_strand_id
1 'polypeptide(L)'
;MTLGLVESKLQEHNIGKENLHLVNAGETIKTKHFSVEFIRACHSIPDSVSFGIKTPVGNIIFTGDFKIDYTPIDGDKMDLHRIAQWGMDGVMLLCADSTNVERPGYTMSESSVGDTFIELFSKAQGRIIVATFASNLHRVQQIIKAAEKFKRKVAVSGRSMVNVIKVATELNKLEIEKDTLIDLKNINRYDESKIVLLMTGSQGEPMSALNRMAYGEHKKLVLTENDTVIISASPIPGNEKIFFGLVNRLVEMGVKVIHSSLAEVHVSGHACQEELKLIHTLAKPKYFIPVHGESRHLKRHAKLAVEMGMPKENIFIGRNGTVFEFNYKQEGFISGTVESGNILVDGLGVGDVGSEVLRDRKHLSEDGIIIVMVVLEKSSKEIISGPEIVSRGFIYVRENWNLVSDMRRVVENTLNICKEDSITDIGTMRYNIRKDLNSYIYHEIKRGPMIIPIITEL
;
A
#
# COMPACT_ATOMS: atom_id res chain seq x y z
N MET A 1 3.42 -8.54 -19.69
CA MET A 1 3.67 -8.60 -18.24
C MET A 1 2.37 -8.76 -17.44
N THR A 2 1.40 -7.86 -17.62
CA THR A 2 0.14 -7.81 -16.85
C THR A 2 -0.58 -9.15 -16.73
N LEU A 3 -0.85 -9.83 -17.85
CA LEU A 3 -1.55 -11.12 -17.82
C LEU A 3 -0.76 -12.23 -17.12
N GLY A 4 0.57 -12.26 -17.22
CA GLY A 4 1.38 -13.26 -16.52
C GLY A 4 1.29 -13.11 -15.00
N LEU A 5 1.28 -11.86 -14.51
CA LEU A 5 1.06 -11.58 -13.08
C LEU A 5 -0.37 -11.91 -12.64
N VAL A 6 -1.36 -11.55 -13.45
CA VAL A 6 -2.77 -11.88 -13.18
C VAL A 6 -2.97 -13.40 -13.16
N GLU A 7 -2.42 -14.13 -14.13
CA GLU A 7 -2.53 -15.59 -14.20
C GLU A 7 -1.92 -16.25 -12.96
N SER A 8 -0.72 -15.84 -12.53
CA SER A 8 -0.12 -16.33 -11.29
C SER A 8 -1.04 -16.09 -10.08
N LYS A 9 -1.71 -14.94 -10.03
CA LYS A 9 -2.63 -14.61 -8.94
C LYS A 9 -3.93 -15.42 -9.01
N LEU A 10 -4.50 -15.62 -10.20
CA LEU A 10 -5.68 -16.46 -10.40
C LEU A 10 -5.39 -17.91 -9.99
N GLN A 11 -4.22 -18.43 -10.34
CA GLN A 11 -3.76 -19.77 -9.93
C GLN A 11 -3.66 -19.91 -8.41
N GLU A 12 -3.10 -18.91 -7.70
CA GLU A 12 -3.03 -18.90 -6.23
C GLU A 12 -4.42 -18.99 -5.56
N HIS A 13 -5.46 -18.51 -6.24
CA HIS A 13 -6.85 -18.54 -5.78
C HIS A 13 -7.71 -19.63 -6.43
N ASN A 14 -7.12 -20.53 -7.23
CA ASN A 14 -7.83 -21.57 -7.99
C ASN A 14 -8.94 -21.02 -8.91
N ILE A 15 -8.72 -19.85 -9.52
CA ILE A 15 -9.63 -19.23 -10.48
C ILE A 15 -9.16 -19.55 -11.91
N GLY A 16 -10.11 -19.85 -12.79
CA GLY A 16 -9.87 -20.12 -14.21
C GLY A 16 -9.29 -18.92 -14.97
N LYS A 17 -8.63 -19.20 -16.10
CA LYS A 17 -7.94 -18.21 -16.95
C LYS A 17 -8.57 -18.00 -18.33
N GLU A 18 -9.76 -18.56 -18.54
CA GLU A 18 -10.47 -18.61 -19.82
C GLU A 18 -10.80 -17.24 -20.41
N ASN A 19 -10.91 -16.20 -19.56
CA ASN A 19 -11.27 -14.84 -19.98
C ASN A 19 -10.06 -13.90 -20.11
N LEU A 20 -8.82 -14.43 -20.09
CA LEU A 20 -7.62 -13.62 -20.29
C LEU A 20 -7.36 -13.41 -21.78
N HIS A 21 -7.44 -12.16 -22.23
CA HIS A 21 -7.17 -11.77 -23.60
C HIS A 21 -5.90 -10.92 -23.68
N LEU A 22 -4.87 -11.45 -24.35
CA LEU A 22 -3.62 -10.73 -24.57
C LEU A 22 -3.85 -9.59 -25.56
N VAL A 23 -3.31 -8.43 -25.23
CA VAL A 23 -3.35 -7.22 -26.06
C VAL A 23 -1.99 -6.56 -26.00
N ASN A 24 -1.50 -6.08 -27.15
CA ASN A 24 -0.25 -5.35 -27.25
C ASN A 24 -0.50 -3.85 -27.39
N ALA A 25 0.49 -3.04 -27.00
CA ALA A 25 0.47 -1.62 -27.32
C ALA A 25 0.41 -1.41 -28.85
N GLY A 26 -0.46 -0.52 -29.29
CA GLY A 26 -0.83 -0.25 -30.69
C GLY A 26 -2.11 -0.98 -31.14
N GLU A 27 -2.54 -2.03 -30.43
CA GLU A 27 -3.76 -2.75 -30.78
C GLU A 27 -5.02 -2.01 -30.33
N THR A 28 -6.14 -2.31 -31.01
CA THR A 28 -7.45 -1.74 -30.70
C THR A 28 -8.48 -2.85 -30.54
N ILE A 29 -9.14 -2.88 -29.39
CA ILE A 29 -10.32 -3.72 -29.16
C ILE A 29 -11.56 -2.93 -29.54
N LYS A 30 -12.47 -3.57 -30.30
CA LYS A 30 -13.75 -2.98 -30.69
C LYS A 30 -14.90 -3.74 -30.02
N THR A 31 -15.83 -2.98 -29.44
CA THR A 31 -17.13 -3.49 -28.96
C THR A 31 -18.25 -2.91 -29.82
N LYS A 32 -19.50 -3.30 -29.54
CA LYS A 32 -20.68 -2.70 -30.17
C LYS A 32 -20.81 -1.19 -29.89
N HIS A 33 -20.30 -0.73 -28.75
CA HIS A 33 -20.59 0.61 -28.24
C HIS A 33 -19.36 1.53 -28.17
N PHE A 34 -18.15 0.99 -28.15
CA PHE A 34 -16.92 1.77 -28.06
C PHE A 34 -15.72 0.96 -28.57
N SER A 35 -14.62 1.64 -28.87
CA SER A 35 -13.33 0.99 -29.13
C SER A 35 -12.26 1.51 -28.19
N VAL A 36 -11.34 0.65 -27.77
CA VAL A 36 -10.22 0.98 -26.89
C VAL A 36 -8.92 0.67 -27.61
N GLU A 37 -8.13 1.70 -27.85
CA GLU A 37 -6.76 1.59 -28.31
C GLU A 37 -5.79 1.62 -27.13
N PHE A 38 -4.79 0.75 -27.17
CA PHE A 38 -3.77 0.61 -26.14
C PHE A 38 -2.54 1.41 -26.58
N ILE A 39 -2.32 2.58 -25.99
CA ILE A 39 -1.21 3.47 -26.35
C ILE A 39 -0.05 3.22 -25.40
N ARG A 40 1.16 3.02 -25.92
CA ARG A 40 2.33 2.72 -25.08
C ARG A 40 2.63 3.84 -24.09
N ALA A 41 2.83 3.48 -22.82
CA ALA A 41 3.22 4.40 -21.76
C ALA A 41 4.47 3.89 -21.02
N CYS A 42 5.27 4.80 -20.48
CA CYS A 42 6.34 4.44 -19.55
C CYS A 42 5.81 4.54 -18.12
N HIS A 43 6.17 3.57 -17.28
CA HIS A 43 5.87 3.61 -15.85
C HIS A 43 6.92 2.80 -15.07
N SER A 44 6.67 2.54 -13.79
CA SER A 44 7.53 1.71 -12.93
C SER A 44 7.47 0.21 -13.24
N ILE A 45 6.60 -0.24 -14.15
CA ILE A 45 6.47 -1.62 -14.60
C ILE A 45 6.46 -1.67 -16.15
N PRO A 46 7.03 -2.72 -16.77
CA PRO A 46 6.97 -2.88 -18.23
C PRO A 46 5.55 -3.14 -18.74
N ASP A 47 5.36 -2.91 -20.05
CA ASP A 47 4.09 -3.10 -20.77
C ASP A 47 2.93 -2.21 -20.27
N SER A 48 3.25 -1.09 -19.63
CA SER A 48 2.26 -0.08 -19.25
C SER A 48 1.67 0.61 -20.48
N VAL A 49 0.38 0.94 -20.39
CA VAL A 49 -0.38 1.56 -21.49
C VAL A 49 -1.30 2.66 -20.96
N SER A 50 -1.48 3.69 -21.77
CA SER A 50 -2.63 4.58 -21.74
C SER A 50 -3.73 4.03 -22.64
N PHE A 51 -4.96 4.49 -22.45
CA PHE A 51 -6.11 4.09 -23.25
C PHE A 51 -6.66 5.26 -24.05
N GLY A 52 -6.76 5.10 -25.36
CA GLY A 52 -7.57 5.93 -26.23
C GLY A 52 -8.93 5.28 -26.44
N ILE A 53 -10.00 5.86 -25.89
CA ILE A 53 -11.34 5.27 -25.92
C ILE A 53 -12.23 6.11 -26.85
N LYS A 54 -12.69 5.51 -27.95
CA LYS A 54 -13.68 6.14 -28.85
C LYS A 54 -15.07 5.71 -28.45
N THR A 55 -15.95 6.68 -28.22
CA THR A 55 -17.38 6.47 -27.97
C THR A 55 -18.21 7.25 -28.99
N PRO A 56 -19.51 6.95 -29.16
CA PRO A 56 -20.41 7.74 -30.00
C PRO A 56 -20.54 9.21 -29.58
N VAL A 57 -20.22 9.53 -28.33
CA VAL A 57 -20.34 10.88 -27.76
C VAL A 57 -19.04 11.67 -27.93
N GLY A 58 -17.88 11.01 -27.79
CA GLY A 58 -16.58 11.67 -27.95
C GLY A 58 -15.41 10.76 -27.60
N ASN A 59 -14.20 11.26 -27.86
CA ASN A 59 -12.94 10.58 -27.58
C ASN A 59 -12.50 10.85 -26.13
N ILE A 60 -11.99 9.83 -25.46
CA ILE A 60 -11.47 9.90 -24.11
C ILE A 60 -10.02 9.41 -24.13
N ILE A 61 -9.12 10.14 -23.46
CA ILE A 61 -7.80 9.62 -23.11
C ILE A 61 -7.79 9.32 -21.63
N PHE A 62 -7.44 8.09 -21.27
CA PHE A 62 -7.13 7.70 -19.90
C PHE A 62 -5.65 7.37 -19.83
N THR A 63 -4.85 8.16 -19.11
CA THR A 63 -3.38 8.00 -19.16
C THR A 63 -2.89 6.69 -18.56
N GLY A 64 -3.67 6.09 -17.65
CA GLY A 64 -3.10 5.16 -16.69
C GLY A 64 -2.09 5.88 -15.79
N ASP A 65 -1.30 5.11 -15.05
CA ASP A 65 -0.16 5.62 -14.33
C ASP A 65 1.02 5.74 -15.31
N PHE A 66 1.68 6.89 -15.33
CA PHE A 66 2.71 7.14 -16.34
C PHE A 66 3.79 8.12 -15.85
N LYS A 67 4.96 8.03 -16.49
CA LYS A 67 5.96 9.09 -16.62
C LYS A 67 6.36 9.22 -18.09
N ILE A 68 7.03 10.31 -18.44
CA ILE A 68 7.65 10.47 -19.76
C ILE A 68 9.14 10.22 -19.60
N ASP A 69 9.55 8.98 -19.93
CA ASP A 69 10.95 8.58 -19.94
C ASP A 69 11.45 8.54 -21.39
N TYR A 70 12.47 9.37 -21.69
CA TYR A 70 13.06 9.44 -23.03
C TYR A 70 14.13 8.37 -23.27
N THR A 71 14.60 7.73 -22.19
CA THR A 71 15.66 6.72 -22.18
C THR A 71 15.27 5.54 -21.26
N PRO A 72 14.10 4.89 -21.48
CA PRO A 72 13.65 3.77 -20.68
C PRO A 72 14.57 2.55 -20.88
N ILE A 73 14.61 1.66 -19.90
CA ILE A 73 15.56 0.53 -19.85
C ILE A 73 15.34 -0.49 -20.96
N ASP A 74 14.09 -0.73 -21.34
CA ASP A 74 13.70 -1.63 -22.42
C ASP A 74 13.71 -0.94 -23.80
N GLY A 75 14.01 0.36 -23.86
CA GLY A 75 13.96 1.16 -25.09
C GLY A 75 12.55 1.52 -25.56
N ASP A 76 11.51 1.02 -24.89
CA ASP A 76 10.11 1.19 -25.26
C ASP A 76 9.57 2.53 -24.72
N LYS A 77 9.74 3.59 -25.51
CA LYS A 77 9.32 4.95 -25.17
C LYS A 77 7.79 5.10 -25.19
N MET A 78 7.28 6.00 -24.36
CA MET A 78 5.89 6.44 -24.40
C MET A 78 5.55 7.03 -25.77
N ASP A 79 4.42 6.64 -26.35
CA ASP A 79 4.02 7.07 -27.69
C ASP A 79 3.34 8.44 -27.68
N LEU A 80 4.16 9.48 -27.48
CA LEU A 80 3.71 10.88 -27.47
C LEU A 80 3.13 11.32 -28.81
N HIS A 81 3.62 10.75 -29.93
CA HIS A 81 3.09 11.03 -31.26
C HIS A 81 1.65 10.55 -31.38
N ARG A 82 1.36 9.35 -30.84
CA ARG A 82 0.00 8.83 -30.86
C ARG A 82 -0.94 9.65 -29.99
N ILE A 83 -0.50 10.08 -28.81
CA ILE A 83 -1.28 10.99 -27.93
C ILE A 83 -1.56 12.31 -28.64
N ALA A 84 -0.57 12.88 -29.34
CA ALA A 84 -0.76 14.10 -30.12
C ALA A 84 -1.77 13.91 -31.25
N GLN A 85 -1.76 12.76 -31.94
CA GLN A 85 -2.75 12.44 -32.96
C GLN A 85 -4.16 12.35 -32.38
N TRP A 86 -4.34 11.73 -31.21
CA TRP A 86 -5.62 11.74 -30.51
C TRP A 86 -6.09 13.17 -30.17
N GLY A 87 -5.16 14.05 -29.76
CA GLY A 87 -5.44 15.47 -29.56
C GLY A 87 -5.89 16.19 -30.84
N MET A 88 -5.29 15.86 -31.99
CA MET A 88 -5.71 16.39 -33.29
C MET A 88 -7.10 15.87 -33.72
N ASP A 89 -7.40 14.60 -33.39
CA ASP A 89 -8.72 13.98 -33.64
C ASP A 89 -9.82 14.55 -32.72
N GLY A 90 -9.45 15.39 -31.75
CA GLY A 90 -10.34 16.04 -30.78
C GLY A 90 -10.65 15.14 -29.59
N VAL A 91 -10.12 15.50 -28.41
CA VAL A 91 -10.36 14.79 -27.15
C VAL A 91 -11.46 15.49 -26.37
N MET A 92 -12.54 14.78 -26.06
CA MET A 92 -13.61 15.28 -25.20
C MET A 92 -13.18 15.28 -23.73
N LEU A 93 -12.58 14.18 -23.27
CA LEU A 93 -12.23 13.99 -21.86
C LEU A 93 -10.82 13.45 -21.70
N LEU A 94 -10.02 14.11 -20.85
CA LEU A 94 -8.77 13.57 -20.32
C LEU A 94 -8.96 13.13 -18.87
N CYS A 95 -8.60 11.88 -18.59
CA CYS A 95 -8.41 11.36 -17.24
C CYS A 95 -6.91 11.10 -17.04
N ALA A 96 -6.26 11.86 -16.16
CA ALA A 96 -4.80 11.77 -15.98
C ALA A 96 -4.37 11.52 -14.53
N ASP A 97 -3.30 10.72 -14.38
CA ASP A 97 -2.58 10.50 -13.12
C ASP A 97 -2.19 11.82 -12.45
N SER A 98 -2.41 11.92 -11.14
CA SER A 98 -2.16 13.13 -10.34
C SER A 98 -1.11 12.93 -9.25
N THR A 99 -0.53 11.73 -9.13
CA THR A 99 0.29 11.30 -7.98
C THR A 99 1.39 12.28 -7.62
N ASN A 100 2.11 12.79 -8.64
CA ASN A 100 3.27 13.67 -8.45
C ASN A 100 3.02 15.12 -8.85
N VAL A 101 1.77 15.56 -8.95
CA VAL A 101 1.45 16.92 -9.41
C VAL A 101 1.96 18.05 -8.50
N GLU A 102 2.28 17.74 -7.24
CA GLU A 102 2.90 18.69 -6.31
C GLU A 102 4.41 18.84 -6.53
N ARG A 103 5.02 17.96 -7.34
CA ARG A 103 6.45 17.99 -7.66
C ARG A 103 6.70 18.80 -8.93
N PRO A 104 7.45 19.93 -8.86
CA PRO A 104 7.81 20.70 -10.04
C PRO A 104 8.82 19.93 -10.92
N GLY A 105 9.00 20.38 -12.16
CA GLY A 105 10.00 19.82 -13.07
C GLY A 105 9.60 18.48 -13.68
N TYR A 106 10.59 17.62 -13.86
CA TYR A 106 10.49 16.33 -14.56
C TYR A 106 10.89 15.18 -13.66
N THR A 107 10.31 14.01 -13.92
CA THR A 107 10.75 12.74 -13.36
C THR A 107 12.04 12.32 -14.07
N MET A 108 13.06 11.93 -13.30
CA MET A 108 14.30 11.41 -13.88
C MET A 108 14.07 10.06 -14.58
N SER A 109 14.86 9.82 -15.62
CA SER A 109 14.85 8.55 -16.34
C SER A 109 15.24 7.38 -15.44
N GLU A 110 14.66 6.22 -15.68
CA GLU A 110 15.04 4.98 -14.99
C GLU A 110 16.52 4.63 -15.25
N SER A 111 17.08 5.05 -16.39
CA SER A 111 18.49 4.84 -16.75
C SER A 111 19.49 5.46 -15.78
N SER A 112 19.19 6.60 -15.17
CA SER A 112 20.13 7.28 -14.25
C SER A 112 20.38 6.48 -12.96
N VAL A 113 19.41 5.66 -12.55
CA VAL A 113 19.54 4.78 -11.39
C VAL A 113 20.60 3.70 -11.64
N GLY A 114 20.77 3.27 -12.90
CA GLY A 114 21.72 2.24 -13.28
C GLY A 114 23.15 2.65 -13.01
N ASP A 115 23.49 3.89 -13.37
CA ASP A 115 24.83 4.46 -13.13
C ASP A 115 25.15 4.53 -11.64
N THR A 116 24.16 4.91 -10.83
CA THR A 116 24.29 4.92 -9.36
C THR A 116 24.55 3.50 -8.83
N PHE A 117 23.85 2.47 -9.32
CA PHE A 117 24.15 1.09 -8.91
C PHE A 117 25.56 0.66 -9.29
N ILE A 118 26.04 1.01 -10.48
CA ILE A 118 27.41 0.68 -10.89
C ILE A 118 28.42 1.29 -9.92
N GLU A 119 28.24 2.55 -9.55
CA GLU A 119 29.12 3.22 -8.58
C GLU A 119 29.06 2.53 -7.21
N LEU A 120 27.85 2.28 -6.69
CA LEU A 120 27.68 1.65 -5.38
C LEU A 120 28.26 0.24 -5.32
N PHE A 121 28.07 -0.56 -6.37
CA PHE A 121 28.57 -1.93 -6.44
C PHE A 121 30.10 -1.97 -6.53
N SER A 122 30.72 -0.98 -7.18
CA SER A 122 32.18 -0.86 -7.25
C SER A 122 32.83 -0.58 -5.89
N LYS A 123 32.13 0.12 -5.00
CA LYS A 123 32.62 0.54 -3.69
C LYS A 123 32.35 -0.47 -2.58
N ALA A 124 31.44 -1.42 -2.79
CA ALA A 124 31.03 -2.37 -1.77
C ALA A 124 32.07 -3.49 -1.59
N GLN A 125 32.52 -3.71 -0.35
CA GLN A 125 33.50 -4.74 -0.02
C GLN A 125 32.85 -6.07 0.36
N GLY A 126 31.77 -6.05 1.14
CA GLY A 126 31.00 -7.23 1.54
C GLY A 126 29.81 -7.52 0.64
N ARG A 127 28.75 -8.10 1.23
CA ARG A 127 27.50 -8.40 0.53
C ARG A 127 26.76 -7.09 0.25
N ILE A 128 26.04 -7.08 -0.88
CA ILE A 128 25.12 -5.99 -1.21
C ILE A 128 23.71 -6.51 -1.03
N ILE A 129 22.90 -5.80 -0.25
CA ILE A 129 21.48 -6.07 -0.07
C ILE A 129 20.72 -4.97 -0.78
N VAL A 130 19.91 -5.30 -1.77
CA VAL A 130 19.06 -4.33 -2.47
C VAL A 130 17.60 -4.64 -2.18
N ALA A 131 16.93 -3.73 -1.50
CA ALA A 131 15.49 -3.78 -1.30
C ALA A 131 14.79 -2.86 -2.29
N THR A 132 13.86 -3.41 -3.07
CA THR A 132 13.07 -2.68 -4.07
C THR A 132 11.67 -3.27 -4.21
N PHE A 133 10.79 -2.57 -4.93
CA PHE A 133 9.48 -3.10 -5.30
C PHE A 133 9.64 -4.26 -6.26
N ALA A 134 8.99 -5.39 -5.97
CA ALA A 134 9.03 -6.57 -6.82
C ALA A 134 8.51 -6.31 -8.23
N SER A 135 7.53 -5.40 -8.38
CA SER A 135 6.96 -5.01 -9.66
C SER A 135 7.90 -4.16 -10.54
N ASN A 136 8.96 -3.56 -9.98
CA ASN A 136 9.86 -2.72 -10.77
C ASN A 136 10.93 -3.56 -11.48
N LEU A 137 10.53 -4.20 -12.58
CA LEU A 137 11.40 -5.06 -13.37
C LEU A 137 12.59 -4.32 -14.00
N HIS A 138 12.41 -3.06 -14.40
CA HIS A 138 13.53 -2.27 -14.93
C HIS A 138 14.62 -2.08 -13.87
N ARG A 139 14.23 -1.83 -12.62
CA ARG A 139 15.15 -1.76 -11.48
C ARG A 139 15.83 -3.09 -11.21
N VAL A 140 15.07 -4.19 -11.21
CA VAL A 140 15.60 -5.54 -11.04
C VAL A 140 16.62 -5.87 -12.14
N GLN A 141 16.31 -5.54 -13.39
CA GLN A 141 17.22 -5.74 -14.52
C GLN A 141 18.55 -4.99 -14.34
N GLN A 142 18.51 -3.73 -13.89
CA GLN A 142 19.72 -2.95 -13.63
C GLN A 142 20.55 -3.53 -12.49
N ILE A 143 19.90 -3.99 -11.41
CA ILE A 143 20.58 -4.64 -10.28
C ILE A 143 21.29 -5.91 -10.75
N ILE A 144 20.64 -6.71 -11.60
CA ILE A 144 21.22 -7.93 -12.18
C ILE A 144 22.41 -7.58 -13.09
N LYS A 145 22.26 -6.61 -14.01
CA LYS A 145 23.34 -6.17 -14.90
C LYS A 145 24.53 -5.59 -14.11
N ALA A 146 24.28 -4.88 -13.01
CA ALA A 146 25.31 -4.42 -12.10
C ALA A 146 26.02 -5.59 -11.41
N ALA A 147 25.27 -6.58 -10.92
CA ALA A 147 25.84 -7.78 -10.32
C ALA A 147 26.75 -8.53 -11.31
N GLU A 148 26.30 -8.75 -12.54
CA GLU A 148 27.04 -9.40 -13.62
C GLU A 148 28.34 -8.67 -13.94
N LYS A 149 28.27 -7.33 -14.10
CA LYS A 149 29.45 -6.48 -14.36
C LYS A 149 30.54 -6.66 -13.30
N PHE A 150 30.16 -6.77 -12.03
CA PHE A 150 31.09 -6.97 -10.92
C PHE A 150 31.31 -8.45 -10.55
N LYS A 151 30.84 -9.37 -11.39
CA LYS A 151 30.96 -10.83 -11.22
C LYS A 151 30.40 -11.31 -9.87
N ARG A 152 29.28 -10.71 -9.44
CA ARG A 152 28.53 -11.10 -8.26
C ARG A 152 27.36 -12.00 -8.66
N LYS A 153 26.99 -12.90 -7.75
CA LYS A 153 25.83 -13.78 -7.84
C LYS A 153 24.65 -13.12 -7.13
N VAL A 154 23.45 -13.30 -7.70
CA VAL A 154 22.21 -12.73 -7.20
C VAL A 154 21.38 -13.82 -6.54
N ALA A 155 21.01 -13.63 -5.27
CA ALA A 155 20.07 -14.47 -4.56
C ALA A 155 18.82 -13.65 -4.20
N VAL A 156 17.64 -14.24 -4.39
CA VAL A 156 16.36 -13.55 -4.20
C VAL A 156 15.71 -13.97 -2.88
N SER A 157 15.25 -13.00 -2.07
CA SER A 157 14.49 -13.25 -0.85
C SER A 157 13.14 -12.52 -0.85
N GLY A 158 12.05 -13.29 -0.89
CA GLY A 158 10.69 -12.78 -0.86
C GLY A 158 9.82 -13.42 -1.95
N ARG A 159 8.67 -13.99 -1.56
CA ARG A 159 7.79 -14.75 -2.47
C ARG A 159 7.34 -13.93 -3.68
N SER A 160 6.93 -12.69 -3.45
CA SER A 160 6.51 -11.79 -4.53
C SER A 160 7.63 -11.52 -5.54
N MET A 161 8.84 -11.22 -5.07
CA MET A 161 10.00 -11.00 -5.94
C MET A 161 10.36 -12.25 -6.75
N VAL A 162 10.35 -13.44 -6.12
CA VAL A 162 10.60 -14.71 -6.80
C VAL A 162 9.57 -14.97 -7.90
N ASN A 163 8.27 -14.78 -7.61
CA ASN A 163 7.21 -14.99 -8.58
C ASN A 163 7.33 -14.02 -9.76
N VAL A 164 7.57 -12.73 -9.49
CA VAL A 164 7.70 -11.71 -10.54
C VAL A 164 8.91 -11.97 -11.43
N ILE A 165 10.08 -12.30 -10.87
CA ILE A 165 11.29 -12.65 -11.64
C ILE A 165 11.04 -13.89 -12.50
N LYS A 166 10.38 -14.92 -11.96
CA LYS A 166 10.04 -16.14 -12.71
C LYS A 166 9.18 -15.80 -13.94
N VAL A 167 8.05 -15.11 -13.74
CA VAL A 167 7.15 -14.71 -14.82
C VAL A 167 7.87 -13.83 -15.85
N ALA A 168 8.68 -12.87 -15.39
CA ALA A 168 9.41 -11.97 -16.29
C ALA A 168 10.45 -12.71 -17.13
N THR A 169 11.14 -13.70 -16.55
CA THR A 169 12.13 -14.53 -17.27
C THR A 169 11.44 -15.41 -18.31
N GLU A 170 10.32 -16.05 -17.95
CA GLU A 170 9.52 -16.88 -18.88
C GLU A 170 8.97 -16.07 -20.06
N LEU A 171 8.66 -14.78 -19.84
CA LEU A 171 8.18 -13.85 -20.86
C LEU A 171 9.30 -13.10 -21.60
N ASN A 172 10.58 -13.42 -21.36
CA ASN A 172 11.75 -12.71 -21.90
C ASN A 172 11.74 -11.19 -21.64
N LYS A 173 11.17 -10.77 -20.50
CA LYS A 173 11.17 -9.38 -20.01
C LYS A 173 12.32 -9.09 -19.02
N LEU A 174 13.09 -10.12 -18.68
CA LEU A 174 14.25 -10.03 -17.81
C LEU A 174 15.37 -10.89 -18.40
N GLU A 175 16.49 -10.25 -18.72
CA GLU A 175 17.70 -10.88 -19.23
C GLU A 175 18.63 -11.19 -18.06
N ILE A 176 19.05 -12.45 -17.96
CA ILE A 176 19.92 -12.92 -16.88
C ILE A 176 20.95 -13.88 -17.48
N GLU A 177 22.23 -13.59 -17.26
CA GLU A 177 23.30 -14.49 -17.67
C GLU A 177 23.22 -15.84 -16.93
N LYS A 178 23.73 -16.88 -17.58
CA LYS A 178 23.79 -18.21 -16.98
C LYS A 178 24.59 -18.15 -15.67
N ASP A 179 24.07 -18.83 -14.65
CA ASP A 179 24.65 -18.90 -13.31
C ASP A 179 24.66 -17.59 -12.52
N THR A 180 24.07 -16.48 -13.00
CA THR A 180 23.95 -15.23 -12.20
C THR A 180 23.03 -15.43 -11.01
N LEU A 181 21.83 -16.00 -11.24
CA LEU A 181 20.89 -16.32 -10.19
C LEU A 181 21.29 -17.61 -9.47
N ILE A 182 21.32 -17.56 -8.14
CA ILE A 182 21.61 -18.72 -7.28
C ILE A 182 20.48 -18.95 -6.26
N ASP A 183 20.27 -20.21 -5.88
CA ASP A 183 19.37 -20.53 -4.76
C ASP A 183 19.95 -19.96 -3.47
N LEU A 184 19.10 -19.30 -2.68
CA LEU A 184 19.46 -18.74 -1.38
C LEU A 184 20.10 -19.76 -0.43
N LYS A 185 19.78 -21.06 -0.57
CA LYS A 185 20.42 -22.16 0.19
C LYS A 185 21.91 -22.33 -0.12
N ASN A 186 22.35 -21.92 -1.31
CA ASN A 186 23.72 -22.07 -1.78
C ASN A 186 24.57 -20.82 -1.52
N ILE A 187 24.03 -19.80 -0.84
CA ILE A 187 24.71 -18.51 -0.65
C ILE A 187 26.06 -18.64 0.08
N ASN A 188 26.15 -19.55 1.06
CA ASN A 188 27.36 -19.79 1.85
C ASN A 188 28.49 -20.49 1.06
N ARG A 189 28.26 -20.86 -0.21
CA ARG A 189 29.30 -21.44 -1.09
C ARG A 189 30.13 -20.37 -1.80
N TYR A 190 29.78 -19.11 -1.65
CA TYR A 190 30.43 -17.99 -2.32
C TYR A 190 30.95 -17.00 -1.29
N ASP A 191 32.03 -16.30 -1.63
CA ASP A 191 32.54 -15.20 -0.81
C ASP A 191 31.51 -14.08 -0.69
N GLU A 192 31.47 -13.41 0.46
CA GLU A 192 30.51 -12.33 0.74
C GLU A 192 30.57 -11.20 -0.30
N SER A 193 31.78 -10.85 -0.76
CA SER A 193 32.02 -9.84 -1.81
C SER A 193 31.47 -10.24 -3.20
N LYS A 194 31.04 -11.49 -3.35
CA LYS A 194 30.42 -12.03 -4.57
C LYS A 194 28.92 -12.14 -4.46
N ILE A 195 28.29 -11.67 -3.39
CA ILE A 195 26.86 -11.83 -3.16
C ILE A 195 26.10 -10.51 -3.31
N VAL A 196 24.99 -10.58 -4.04
CA VAL A 196 23.92 -9.58 -4.07
C VAL A 196 22.64 -10.26 -3.62
N LEU A 197 21.98 -9.71 -2.60
CA LEU A 197 20.69 -10.15 -2.10
C LEU A 197 19.62 -9.19 -2.60
N LEU A 198 18.77 -9.65 -3.51
CA LEU A 198 17.62 -8.90 -3.99
C LEU A 198 16.38 -9.27 -3.17
N MET A 199 15.75 -8.30 -2.52
CA MET A 199 14.67 -8.60 -1.58
C MET A 199 13.52 -7.60 -1.55
N THR A 200 12.40 -8.03 -0.97
CA THR A 200 11.27 -7.16 -0.63
C THR A 200 11.50 -6.45 0.71
N GLY A 201 10.66 -5.46 1.02
CA GLY A 201 10.72 -4.75 2.31
C GLY A 201 11.22 -3.32 2.23
N SER A 202 11.15 -2.71 1.04
CA SER A 202 11.63 -1.35 0.82
C SER A 202 10.76 -0.28 1.50
N GLN A 203 9.62 -0.64 2.11
CA GLN A 203 8.77 0.27 2.89
C GLN A 203 8.80 -0.01 4.39
N GLY A 204 9.60 -0.99 4.84
CA GLY A 204 9.63 -1.43 6.24
C GLY A 204 8.43 -2.29 6.66
N GLU A 205 7.78 -2.96 5.71
CA GLU A 205 6.65 -3.84 6.00
C GLU A 205 7.08 -4.93 7.00
N PRO A 206 6.35 -5.15 8.12
CA PRO A 206 6.84 -5.97 9.23
C PRO A 206 7.29 -7.39 8.83
N MET A 207 6.54 -8.03 7.93
CA MET A 207 6.79 -9.41 7.48
C MET A 207 7.72 -9.52 6.26
N SER A 208 8.24 -8.40 5.78
CA SER A 208 9.14 -8.39 4.61
C SER A 208 10.52 -8.97 4.92
N ALA A 209 11.23 -9.36 3.86
CA ALA A 209 12.54 -9.98 3.99
C ALA A 209 13.56 -9.04 4.67
N LEU A 210 13.65 -7.78 4.22
CA LEU A 210 14.57 -6.80 4.81
C LEU A 210 14.23 -6.50 6.28
N ASN A 211 12.96 -6.29 6.61
CA ASN A 211 12.57 -6.00 7.98
C ASN A 211 12.90 -7.17 8.92
N ARG A 212 12.57 -8.40 8.53
CA ARG A 212 12.93 -9.58 9.30
C ARG A 212 14.45 -9.75 9.48
N MET A 213 15.26 -9.32 8.51
CA MET A 213 16.72 -9.31 8.67
C MET A 213 17.17 -8.25 9.68
N ALA A 214 16.58 -7.06 9.65
CA ALA A 214 16.88 -5.96 10.60
C ALA A 214 16.51 -6.31 12.06
N TYR A 215 15.51 -7.17 12.27
CA TYR A 215 15.10 -7.64 13.59
C TYR A 215 15.67 -9.03 13.97
N GLY A 216 16.53 -9.63 13.13
CA GLY A 216 17.13 -10.94 13.41
C GLY A 216 16.17 -12.13 13.31
N GLU A 217 15.00 -11.95 12.71
CA GLU A 217 13.93 -12.96 12.57
C GLU A 217 14.00 -13.71 11.23
N HIS A 218 14.95 -13.35 10.36
CA HIS A 218 15.11 -13.99 9.06
C HIS A 218 15.86 -15.32 9.19
N LYS A 219 15.16 -16.44 8.92
CA LYS A 219 15.63 -17.82 9.21
C LYS A 219 16.99 -18.21 8.64
N LYS A 220 17.47 -17.56 7.59
CA LYS A 220 18.68 -17.96 6.82
C LYS A 220 19.73 -16.87 6.66
N LEU A 221 19.41 -15.62 6.97
CA LEU A 221 20.26 -14.48 6.66
C LEU A 221 20.34 -13.59 7.89
N VAL A 222 21.56 -13.22 8.25
CA VAL A 222 21.85 -12.31 9.35
C VAL A 222 22.71 -11.19 8.79
N LEU A 223 22.35 -9.94 9.08
CA LEU A 223 23.13 -8.77 8.66
C LEU A 223 24.40 -8.64 9.52
N THR A 224 25.44 -8.09 8.91
CA THR A 224 26.73 -7.81 9.54
C THR A 224 27.19 -6.40 9.17
N GLU A 225 28.14 -5.84 9.91
CA GLU A 225 28.69 -4.50 9.64
C GLU A 225 29.38 -4.37 8.27
N ASN A 226 29.80 -5.51 7.68
CA ASN A 226 30.41 -5.55 6.35
C ASN A 226 29.37 -5.41 5.21
N ASP A 227 28.08 -5.48 5.52
CA ASP A 227 27.02 -5.39 4.54
C ASP A 227 26.75 -3.95 4.10
N THR A 228 26.35 -3.81 2.83
CA THR A 228 25.77 -2.57 2.31
C THR A 228 24.32 -2.80 1.94
N VAL A 229 23.40 -2.10 2.61
CA VAL A 229 21.96 -2.13 2.33
C VAL A 229 21.57 -0.91 1.48
N ILE A 230 21.04 -1.18 0.30
CA ILE A 230 20.52 -0.19 -0.64
C ILE A 230 19.00 -0.31 -0.65
N ILE A 231 18.31 0.70 -0.14
CA ILE A 231 16.85 0.82 -0.19
C ILE A 231 16.50 1.62 -1.45
N SER A 232 16.19 0.91 -2.51
CA SER A 232 15.89 1.43 -3.85
C SER A 232 14.40 1.83 -3.99
N ALA A 233 13.90 2.54 -2.98
CA ALA A 233 12.55 3.07 -2.93
C ALA A 233 12.51 4.39 -2.16
N SER A 234 11.45 5.16 -2.38
CA SER A 234 11.06 6.26 -1.49
C SER A 234 9.90 5.83 -0.62
N PRO A 235 9.76 6.38 0.60
CA PRO A 235 8.60 6.11 1.44
C PRO A 235 7.32 6.54 0.71
N ILE A 236 6.35 5.63 0.66
CA ILE A 236 5.00 5.94 0.21
C ILE A 236 4.37 6.86 1.26
N PRO A 237 3.64 7.92 0.85
CA PRO A 237 2.95 8.80 1.79
C PRO A 237 2.15 8.03 2.85
N GLY A 238 2.40 8.33 4.13
CA GLY A 238 1.82 7.65 5.29
C GLY A 238 2.70 6.55 5.90
N ASN A 239 3.71 6.05 5.18
CA ASN A 239 4.63 5.01 5.65
C ASN A 239 5.99 5.57 6.13
N GLU A 240 6.18 6.88 6.18
CA GLU A 240 7.46 7.52 6.50
C GLU A 240 8.02 7.03 7.84
N LYS A 241 7.16 6.94 8.87
CA LYS A 241 7.58 6.47 10.21
C LYS A 241 8.08 5.03 10.18
N ILE A 242 7.42 4.15 9.43
CA ILE A 242 7.79 2.74 9.31
C ILE A 242 9.13 2.64 8.54
N PHE A 243 9.23 3.35 7.42
CA PHE A 243 10.43 3.40 6.59
C PHE A 243 11.66 3.89 7.38
N PHE A 244 11.56 5.05 8.04
CA PHE A 244 12.68 5.58 8.81
C PHE A 244 12.97 4.77 10.09
N GLY A 245 11.96 4.10 10.64
CA GLY A 245 12.16 3.11 11.71
C GLY A 245 13.07 1.96 11.27
N LEU A 246 12.85 1.40 10.08
CA LEU A 246 13.72 0.39 9.48
C LEU A 246 15.13 0.94 9.24
N VAL A 247 15.26 2.13 8.67
CA VAL A 247 16.56 2.77 8.41
C VAL A 247 17.35 2.92 9.71
N ASN A 248 16.73 3.48 10.75
CA ASN A 248 17.37 3.64 12.06
C ASN A 248 17.83 2.29 12.63
N ARG A 249 16.98 1.27 12.55
CA ARG A 249 17.34 -0.08 13.01
C ARG A 249 18.56 -0.64 12.29
N LEU A 250 18.63 -0.49 10.97
CA LEU A 250 19.78 -0.95 10.18
C LEU A 250 21.06 -0.18 10.54
N VAL A 251 20.95 1.13 10.77
CA VAL A 251 22.08 1.97 11.21
C VAL A 251 22.55 1.58 12.61
N GLU A 252 21.64 1.30 13.54
CA GLU A 252 21.96 0.80 14.90
C GLU A 252 22.73 -0.53 14.87
N MET A 253 22.50 -1.37 13.85
CA MET A 253 23.24 -2.61 13.64
C MET A 253 24.64 -2.40 13.05
N GLY A 254 25.06 -1.16 12.80
CA GLY A 254 26.35 -0.83 12.19
C GLY A 254 26.42 -1.11 10.68
N VAL A 255 25.29 -1.39 10.03
CA VAL A 255 25.23 -1.68 8.60
C VAL A 255 25.30 -0.39 7.80
N LYS A 256 26.02 -0.40 6.67
CA LYS A 256 26.02 0.75 5.76
C LYS A 256 24.68 0.84 5.01
N VAL A 257 23.90 1.89 5.26
CA VAL A 257 22.59 2.09 4.63
C VAL A 257 22.63 3.21 3.60
N ILE A 258 22.07 2.95 2.41
CA ILE A 258 21.90 3.91 1.32
C ILE A 258 20.42 3.94 0.95
N HIS A 259 19.81 5.12 0.93
CA HIS A 259 18.41 5.31 0.55
C HIS A 259 18.24 6.54 -0.35
N SER A 260 17.04 6.77 -0.87
CA SER A 260 16.75 7.78 -1.90
C SER A 260 17.06 9.23 -1.54
N SER A 261 17.29 9.56 -0.27
CA SER A 261 17.73 10.90 0.16
C SER A 261 19.24 11.08 0.14
N LEU A 262 20.01 9.98 0.05
CA LEU A 262 21.47 9.98 0.09
C LEU A 262 22.09 9.72 -1.29
N ALA A 263 21.37 9.04 -2.17
CA ALA A 263 21.82 8.72 -3.52
C ALA A 263 20.62 8.55 -4.46
N GLU A 264 20.85 8.70 -5.77
CA GLU A 264 19.84 8.52 -6.82
C GLU A 264 19.54 7.05 -7.10
N VAL A 265 19.20 6.30 -6.04
CA VAL A 265 18.86 4.87 -6.09
C VAL A 265 17.39 4.61 -6.39
N HIS A 266 16.60 5.66 -6.62
CA HIS A 266 15.18 5.56 -6.92
C HIS A 266 14.69 6.76 -7.73
N VAL A 267 13.95 6.47 -8.79
CA VAL A 267 13.10 7.43 -9.48
C VAL A 267 11.64 7.00 -9.40
N SER A 268 10.74 7.99 -9.42
CA SER A 268 9.30 7.75 -9.43
C SER A 268 8.86 7.08 -10.73
N GLY A 269 7.76 6.32 -10.68
CA GLY A 269 7.03 5.89 -11.86
C GLY A 269 6.06 6.94 -12.42
N HIS A 270 5.73 7.96 -11.62
CA HIS A 270 4.68 8.94 -11.92
C HIS A 270 5.23 10.30 -12.36
N ALA A 271 4.58 10.92 -13.35
CA ALA A 271 4.89 12.20 -13.97
C ALA A 271 4.84 13.39 -13.01
N CYS A 272 5.84 14.28 -13.10
CA CYS A 272 5.89 15.58 -12.43
C CYS A 272 5.18 16.65 -13.26
N GLN A 273 5.08 17.88 -12.73
CA GLN A 273 4.29 18.96 -13.34
C GLN A 273 4.56 19.20 -14.83
N GLU A 274 5.81 19.21 -15.29
CA GLU A 274 6.10 19.53 -16.69
C GLU A 274 5.66 18.41 -17.66
N GLU A 275 5.72 17.16 -17.22
CA GLU A 275 5.24 16.00 -17.98
C GLU A 275 3.70 15.99 -18.04
N LEU A 276 3.04 16.33 -16.93
CA LEU A 276 1.59 16.51 -16.89
C LEU A 276 1.14 17.63 -17.85
N LYS A 277 1.82 18.79 -17.81
CA LYS A 277 1.55 19.90 -18.75
C LYS A 277 1.75 19.49 -20.21
N LEU A 278 2.76 18.69 -20.49
CA LEU A 278 2.98 18.17 -21.84
C LEU A 278 1.80 17.31 -22.30
N ILE A 279 1.30 16.39 -21.47
CA ILE A 279 0.12 15.57 -21.81
C ILE A 279 -1.12 16.43 -22.03
N HIS A 280 -1.39 17.43 -21.19
CA HIS A 280 -2.51 18.36 -21.39
C HIS A 280 -2.38 19.11 -22.73
N THR A 281 -1.17 19.51 -23.11
CA THR A 281 -0.88 20.24 -24.34
C THR A 281 -1.02 19.36 -25.59
N LEU A 282 -0.63 18.08 -25.50
CA LEU A 282 -0.79 17.12 -26.60
C LEU A 282 -2.23 16.67 -26.75
N ALA A 283 -2.92 16.35 -25.65
CA ALA A 283 -4.28 15.84 -25.65
C ALA A 283 -5.33 16.92 -25.98
N LYS A 284 -5.08 18.19 -25.63
CA LYS A 284 -6.01 19.33 -25.83
C LYS A 284 -7.47 19.01 -25.49
N PRO A 285 -7.76 18.51 -24.28
CA PRO A 285 -9.09 17.99 -23.96
C PRO A 285 -10.11 19.11 -23.73
N LYS A 286 -11.39 18.87 -24.07
CA LYS A 286 -12.50 19.76 -23.72
C LYS A 286 -12.78 19.77 -22.21
N TYR A 287 -12.77 18.59 -21.58
CA TYR A 287 -12.98 18.36 -20.15
C TYR A 287 -11.81 17.61 -19.52
N PHE A 288 -11.61 17.82 -18.22
CA PHE A 288 -10.55 17.15 -17.47
C PHE A 288 -11.07 16.58 -16.14
N ILE A 289 -10.69 15.34 -15.86
CA ILE A 289 -10.89 14.69 -14.56
C ILE A 289 -9.53 14.23 -14.04
N PRO A 290 -8.96 14.87 -13.00
CA PRO A 290 -7.78 14.34 -12.35
C PRO A 290 -8.13 13.02 -11.67
N VAL A 291 -7.32 11.99 -11.90
CA VAL A 291 -7.44 10.65 -11.30
C VAL A 291 -6.14 10.25 -10.62
N HIS A 292 -6.15 9.13 -9.91
CA HIS A 292 -4.98 8.56 -9.22
C HIS A 292 -4.26 9.56 -8.28
N GLY A 293 -4.88 9.83 -7.13
CA GLY A 293 -4.29 10.66 -6.07
C GLY A 293 -5.26 11.03 -4.96
N GLU A 294 -4.72 11.38 -3.78
CA GLU A 294 -5.50 11.98 -2.68
C GLU A 294 -6.11 13.35 -3.07
N SER A 295 -7.08 13.83 -2.28
CA SER A 295 -7.78 15.10 -2.55
C SER A 295 -6.87 16.30 -2.78
N ARG A 296 -5.72 16.37 -2.11
CA ARG A 296 -4.72 17.44 -2.34
C ARG A 296 -4.14 17.38 -3.75
N HIS A 297 -3.78 16.19 -4.22
CA HIS A 297 -3.26 15.96 -5.56
C HIS A 297 -4.31 16.30 -6.62
N LEU A 298 -5.54 15.77 -6.48
CA LEU A 298 -6.61 16.03 -7.46
C LEU A 298 -6.90 17.53 -7.59
N LYS A 299 -6.96 18.25 -6.46
CA LYS A 299 -7.15 19.71 -6.46
C LYS A 299 -5.95 20.45 -7.05
N ARG A 300 -4.72 20.03 -6.77
CA ARG A 300 -3.52 20.66 -7.34
C ARG A 300 -3.44 20.42 -8.85
N HIS A 301 -3.79 19.24 -9.35
CA HIS A 301 -3.81 18.94 -10.77
C HIS A 301 -4.91 19.71 -11.51
N ALA A 302 -6.10 19.83 -10.91
CA ALA A 302 -7.13 20.73 -11.42
C ALA A 302 -6.63 22.19 -11.51
N LYS A 303 -5.95 22.68 -10.46
CA LYS A 303 -5.35 24.02 -10.48
C LYS A 303 -4.29 24.17 -11.58
N LEU A 304 -3.46 23.14 -11.79
CA LEU A 304 -2.47 23.12 -12.87
C LEU A 304 -3.13 23.25 -14.26
N ALA A 305 -4.24 22.54 -14.49
CA ALA A 305 -4.99 22.66 -15.74
C ALA A 305 -5.59 24.07 -15.93
N VAL A 306 -6.08 24.71 -14.87
CA VAL A 306 -6.52 26.12 -14.90
C VAL A 306 -5.36 27.06 -15.21
N GLU A 307 -4.20 26.85 -14.58
CA GLU A 307 -2.97 27.63 -14.84
C GLU A 307 -2.52 27.51 -16.31
N MET A 308 -2.84 26.39 -16.98
CA MET A 308 -2.61 26.19 -18.41
C MET A 308 -3.70 26.78 -19.33
N GLY A 309 -4.74 27.40 -18.77
CA GLY A 309 -5.80 28.07 -19.52
C GLY A 309 -7.08 27.26 -19.70
N MET A 310 -7.23 26.09 -19.06
CA MET A 310 -8.50 25.36 -19.08
C MET A 310 -9.57 26.08 -18.25
N PRO A 311 -10.80 26.27 -18.79
CA PRO A 311 -11.91 26.82 -18.01
C PRO A 311 -12.21 25.94 -16.79
N LYS A 312 -12.40 26.57 -15.63
CA LYS A 312 -12.60 25.87 -14.35
C LYS A 312 -13.86 25.00 -14.37
N GLU A 313 -14.89 25.45 -15.06
CA GLU A 313 -16.16 24.77 -15.28
C GLU A 313 -16.03 23.46 -16.08
N ASN A 314 -14.92 23.28 -16.82
CA ASN A 314 -14.65 22.07 -17.58
C ASN A 314 -13.80 21.04 -16.80
N ILE A 315 -13.48 21.33 -15.53
CA ILE A 315 -12.69 20.43 -14.69
C ILE A 315 -13.59 19.83 -13.62
N PHE A 316 -13.73 18.50 -13.62
CA PHE A 316 -14.54 17.81 -12.63
C PHE A 316 -13.68 17.06 -11.62
N ILE A 317 -13.91 17.31 -10.34
CA ILE A 317 -13.26 16.61 -9.23
C ILE A 317 -14.33 15.79 -8.51
N GLY A 318 -14.15 14.48 -8.46
CA GLY A 318 -15.07 13.57 -7.77
C GLY A 318 -14.39 12.82 -6.63
N ARG A 319 -15.20 12.01 -5.96
CA ARG A 319 -14.76 10.97 -5.04
C ARG A 319 -15.14 9.62 -5.64
N ASN A 320 -14.68 8.53 -5.04
CA ASN A 320 -15.17 7.20 -5.40
C ASN A 320 -16.71 7.20 -5.33
N GLY A 321 -17.35 6.67 -6.37
CA GLY A 321 -18.80 6.68 -6.55
C GLY A 321 -19.39 7.91 -7.25
N THR A 322 -18.65 8.99 -7.49
CA THR A 322 -19.16 10.13 -8.29
C THR A 322 -19.42 9.73 -9.73
N VAL A 323 -20.59 10.09 -10.27
CA VAL A 323 -20.98 9.84 -11.66
C VAL A 323 -20.79 11.11 -12.50
N PHE A 324 -19.95 11.02 -13.53
CA PHE A 324 -19.76 12.06 -14.53
C PHE A 324 -20.47 11.65 -15.82
N GLU A 325 -21.41 12.48 -16.27
CA GLU A 325 -22.23 12.23 -17.45
C GLU A 325 -21.83 13.17 -18.58
N PHE A 326 -21.74 12.62 -19.79
CA PHE A 326 -21.46 13.34 -21.02
C PHE A 326 -22.51 12.96 -22.07
N ASN A 327 -23.24 13.94 -22.58
CA ASN A 327 -24.32 13.71 -23.54
C ASN A 327 -23.86 13.85 -25.01
N TYR A 328 -24.70 13.52 -26.00
CA TYR A 328 -24.36 13.64 -27.44
C TYR A 328 -24.05 15.06 -27.93
N LYS A 329 -24.41 16.11 -27.16
CA LYS A 329 -23.97 17.49 -27.42
C LYS A 329 -22.59 17.79 -26.83
N GLN A 330 -21.94 16.78 -26.25
CA GLN A 330 -20.70 16.85 -25.49
C GLN A 330 -20.77 17.84 -24.34
N GLU A 331 -21.92 17.94 -23.67
CA GLU A 331 -22.04 18.68 -22.42
C GLU A 331 -21.72 17.71 -21.26
N GLY A 332 -20.80 18.09 -20.38
CA GLY A 332 -20.39 17.32 -19.22
C GLY A 332 -20.99 17.87 -17.92
N PHE A 333 -21.51 16.99 -17.06
CA PHE A 333 -22.01 17.36 -15.73
C PHE A 333 -21.88 16.21 -14.73
N ILE A 334 -21.91 16.53 -13.43
CA ILE A 334 -21.99 15.53 -12.37
C ILE A 334 -23.47 15.20 -12.18
N SER A 335 -23.89 13.98 -12.53
CA SER A 335 -25.30 13.59 -12.52
C SER A 335 -25.74 12.86 -11.25
N GLY A 336 -24.79 12.46 -10.39
CA GLY A 336 -25.12 11.86 -9.09
C GLY A 336 -23.99 11.04 -8.50
N THR A 337 -24.38 10.05 -7.68
CA THR A 337 -23.47 9.12 -7.01
C THR A 337 -24.01 7.70 -7.08
N VAL A 338 -23.12 6.73 -7.19
CA VAL A 338 -23.41 5.30 -7.01
C VAL A 338 -22.83 4.80 -5.68
N GLU A 339 -23.34 3.66 -5.21
CA GLU A 339 -22.80 2.98 -4.05
C GLU A 339 -21.32 2.66 -4.27
N SER A 340 -20.50 3.03 -3.29
CA SER A 340 -19.06 2.77 -3.30
C SER A 340 -18.53 2.76 -1.88
N GLY A 341 -17.41 2.08 -1.66
CA GLY A 341 -16.81 1.94 -0.34
C GLY A 341 -15.63 0.99 -0.35
N ASN A 342 -15.04 0.79 0.82
CA ASN A 342 -13.93 -0.13 1.01
C ASN A 342 -14.48 -1.48 1.49
N ILE A 343 -13.99 -2.57 0.88
CA ILE A 343 -14.15 -3.92 1.41
C ILE A 343 -12.82 -4.32 2.02
N LEU A 344 -12.84 -4.67 3.30
CA LEU A 344 -11.65 -5.07 4.04
C LEU A 344 -11.41 -6.57 3.89
N VAL A 345 -10.15 -6.97 3.83
CA VAL A 345 -9.72 -8.38 3.72
C VAL A 345 -8.75 -8.67 4.85
N ASP A 346 -9.06 -9.64 5.70
CA ASP A 346 -8.23 -10.07 6.83
C ASP A 346 -8.08 -11.60 6.80
N GLY A 347 -6.88 -12.08 6.45
CA GLY A 347 -6.63 -13.51 6.27
C GLY A 347 -7.47 -14.13 5.16
N LEU A 348 -8.38 -15.04 5.52
CA LEU A 348 -9.33 -15.69 4.60
C LEU A 348 -10.67 -14.95 4.51
N GLY A 349 -10.89 -13.99 5.39
CA GLY A 349 -12.11 -13.20 5.46
C GLY A 349 -12.14 -12.09 4.42
N VAL A 350 -13.22 -12.01 3.63
CA VAL A 350 -13.50 -10.91 2.70
C VAL A 350 -14.80 -10.25 3.14
N GLY A 351 -14.71 -9.02 3.63
CA GLY A 351 -15.87 -8.24 4.10
C GLY A 351 -16.44 -8.69 5.45
N ASP A 352 -15.81 -9.66 6.13
CA ASP A 352 -16.16 -10.11 7.48
C ASP A 352 -15.66 -9.13 8.58
N VAL A 353 -14.65 -8.31 8.27
CA VAL A 353 -14.22 -7.21 9.12
C VAL A 353 -15.04 -5.96 8.81
N GLY A 354 -16.12 -5.77 9.58
CA GLY A 354 -16.93 -4.55 9.55
C GLY A 354 -16.29 -3.37 10.29
N SER A 355 -16.88 -2.17 10.11
CA SER A 355 -16.48 -0.96 10.84
C SER A 355 -16.60 -1.10 12.36
N GLU A 356 -17.52 -1.94 12.84
CA GLU A 356 -17.68 -2.25 14.26
C GLU A 356 -16.49 -3.03 14.82
N VAL A 357 -16.06 -4.08 14.12
CA VAL A 357 -14.88 -4.86 14.50
C VAL A 357 -13.63 -3.98 14.55
N LEU A 358 -13.48 -3.06 13.59
CA LEU A 358 -12.37 -2.10 13.60
C LEU A 358 -12.45 -1.11 14.76
N ARG A 359 -13.65 -0.61 15.09
CA ARG A 359 -13.87 0.28 16.23
C ARG A 359 -13.49 -0.42 17.54
N ASP A 360 -13.90 -1.67 17.71
CA ASP A 360 -13.56 -2.46 18.89
C ASP A 360 -12.05 -2.70 18.97
N ARG A 361 -11.40 -3.09 17.87
CA ARG A 361 -9.93 -3.24 17.79
C ARG A 361 -9.22 -1.93 18.16
N LYS A 362 -9.73 -0.78 17.70
CA LYS A 362 -9.16 0.53 18.01
C LYS A 362 -9.26 0.85 19.51
N HIS A 363 -10.45 0.74 20.10
CA HIS A 363 -10.64 0.95 21.55
C HIS A 363 -9.76 0.02 22.38
N LEU A 364 -9.66 -1.26 22.01
CA LEU A 364 -8.78 -2.21 22.67
C LEU A 364 -7.30 -1.82 22.59
N SER A 365 -6.86 -1.26 21.45
CA SER A 365 -5.47 -0.84 21.25
C SER A 365 -5.08 0.43 22.01
N GLU A 366 -6.02 1.36 22.21
CA GLU A 366 -5.79 2.66 22.86
C GLU A 366 -6.02 2.58 24.38
N ASP A 367 -7.12 1.94 24.79
CA ASP A 367 -7.61 1.99 26.16
C ASP A 367 -7.57 0.64 26.88
N GLY A 368 -7.25 -0.45 26.19
CA GLY A 368 -7.24 -1.79 26.77
C GLY A 368 -8.64 -2.27 27.19
N ILE A 369 -8.66 -3.36 27.96
CA ILE A 369 -9.90 -4.03 28.36
C ILE A 369 -9.89 -4.43 29.83
N ILE A 370 -11.07 -4.36 30.44
CA ILE A 370 -11.41 -4.94 31.72
C ILE A 370 -12.59 -5.90 31.54
N ILE A 371 -12.39 -7.13 31.99
CA ILE A 371 -13.43 -8.15 32.07
C ILE A 371 -13.81 -8.30 33.53
N VAL A 372 -15.10 -8.19 33.83
CA VAL A 372 -15.65 -8.36 35.18
C VAL A 372 -16.50 -9.61 35.18
N MET A 373 -16.20 -10.58 36.02
CA MET A 373 -16.94 -11.84 36.11
C MET A 373 -17.63 -11.97 37.46
N VAL A 374 -18.93 -12.21 37.44
CA VAL A 374 -19.76 -12.36 38.64
C VAL A 374 -20.71 -13.55 38.45
N VAL A 375 -20.85 -14.35 39.50
CA VAL A 375 -21.82 -15.43 39.58
C VAL A 375 -22.87 -15.07 40.62
N LEU A 376 -24.13 -15.03 40.21
CA LEU A 376 -25.29 -14.71 41.06
C LEU A 376 -26.16 -15.95 41.30
N GLU A 377 -26.80 -16.02 42.45
CA GLU A 377 -27.87 -16.99 42.70
C GLU A 377 -29.14 -16.54 41.97
N LYS A 378 -29.80 -17.46 41.26
CA LYS A 378 -30.93 -17.13 40.39
C LYS A 378 -32.10 -16.47 41.13
N SER A 379 -32.41 -16.90 42.34
CA SER A 379 -33.56 -16.42 43.14
C SER A 379 -33.26 -15.14 43.91
N SER A 380 -32.24 -15.16 44.77
CA SER A 380 -31.92 -14.04 45.67
C SER A 380 -31.09 -12.95 45.01
N LYS A 381 -30.53 -13.23 43.82
CA LYS A 381 -29.52 -12.39 43.14
C LYS A 381 -28.30 -12.11 44.00
N GLU A 382 -28.02 -12.95 44.99
CA GLU A 382 -26.82 -12.86 45.80
C GLU A 382 -25.59 -13.27 45.03
N ILE A 383 -24.48 -12.59 45.30
CA ILE A 383 -23.19 -12.92 44.71
C ILE A 383 -22.72 -14.23 45.33
N ILE A 384 -22.72 -15.31 44.53
CA ILE A 384 -22.17 -16.60 44.91
C ILE A 384 -20.64 -16.57 44.77
N SER A 385 -20.13 -15.94 43.72
CA SER A 385 -18.70 -15.87 43.41
C SER A 385 -18.34 -14.64 42.59
N GLY A 386 -17.13 -14.11 42.81
CA GLY A 386 -16.67 -12.83 42.24
C GLY A 386 -17.02 -11.62 43.12
N PRO A 387 -16.82 -10.39 42.63
CA PRO A 387 -16.37 -10.02 41.29
C PRO A 387 -14.89 -10.31 41.03
N GLU A 388 -14.61 -11.09 39.98
CA GLU A 388 -13.26 -11.27 39.46
C GLU A 388 -12.99 -10.26 38.35
N ILE A 389 -11.87 -9.54 38.44
CA ILE A 389 -11.48 -8.51 37.49
C ILE A 389 -10.22 -8.96 36.76
N VAL A 390 -10.33 -9.09 35.44
CA VAL A 390 -9.20 -9.41 34.55
C VAL A 390 -8.93 -8.20 33.67
N SER A 391 -7.70 -7.70 33.72
CA SER A 391 -7.24 -6.60 32.86
C SER A 391 -6.23 -7.07 31.82
N ARG A 392 -6.32 -6.53 30.60
CA ARG A 392 -5.34 -6.71 29.51
C ARG A 392 -5.15 -5.38 28.79
N GLY A 393 -3.90 -4.98 28.55
CA GLY A 393 -3.56 -3.73 27.85
C GLY A 393 -3.96 -2.44 28.58
N PHE A 394 -4.54 -2.52 29.78
CA PHE A 394 -5.04 -1.37 30.52
C PHE A 394 -4.17 -1.04 31.74
N ILE A 395 -4.18 -1.90 32.76
CA ILE A 395 -3.33 -1.77 33.96
C ILE A 395 -2.56 -3.06 34.23
N TYR A 396 -1.34 -2.94 34.76
CA TYR A 396 -0.61 -4.11 35.25
C TYR A 396 -1.12 -4.47 36.65
N VAL A 397 -1.94 -5.52 36.72
CA VAL A 397 -2.67 -5.93 37.94
C VAL A 397 -1.73 -6.13 39.13
N ARG A 398 -0.52 -6.66 38.93
CA ARG A 398 0.42 -6.94 40.04
C ARG A 398 0.94 -5.68 40.72
N GLU A 399 0.93 -4.55 40.03
CA GLU A 399 1.41 -3.26 40.57
C GLU A 399 0.25 -2.35 41.02
N ASN A 400 -1.00 -2.72 40.74
CA ASN A 400 -2.18 -1.89 40.96
C ASN A 400 -3.26 -2.61 41.78
N TRP A 401 -2.85 -3.38 42.80
CA TRP A 401 -3.77 -4.16 43.64
C TRP A 401 -4.86 -3.32 44.32
N ASN A 402 -4.52 -2.13 44.81
CA ASN A 402 -5.49 -1.24 45.48
C ASN A 402 -6.59 -0.81 44.50
N LEU A 403 -6.22 -0.37 43.30
CA LEU A 403 -7.16 0.01 42.24
C LEU A 403 -8.08 -1.18 41.88
N VAL A 404 -7.53 -2.39 41.79
CA VAL A 404 -8.32 -3.60 41.53
C VAL A 404 -9.29 -3.91 42.67
N SER A 405 -8.86 -3.75 43.92
CA SER A 405 -9.72 -3.93 45.08
C SER A 405 -10.87 -2.93 45.13
N ASP A 406 -10.59 -1.66 44.80
CA ASP A 406 -11.60 -0.62 44.77
C ASP A 406 -12.59 -0.82 43.61
N MET A 407 -12.10 -1.24 42.44
CA MET A 407 -12.96 -1.65 41.33
C MET A 407 -13.91 -2.79 41.72
N ARG A 408 -13.44 -3.78 42.51
CA ARG A 408 -14.32 -4.85 43.04
C ARG A 408 -15.42 -4.29 43.93
N ARG A 409 -15.06 -3.41 44.86
CA ARG A 409 -16.02 -2.72 45.74
C ARG A 409 -17.05 -1.91 44.95
N VAL A 410 -16.64 -1.24 43.87
CA VAL A 410 -17.58 -0.53 42.99
C VAL A 410 -18.60 -1.51 42.40
N VAL A 411 -18.14 -2.65 41.87
CA VAL A 411 -19.04 -3.68 41.30
C VAL A 411 -19.97 -4.27 42.35
N GLU A 412 -19.47 -4.61 43.54
CA GLU A 412 -20.28 -5.11 44.66
C GLU A 412 -21.35 -4.12 45.07
N ASN A 413 -20.98 -2.84 45.24
CA ASN A 413 -21.92 -1.78 45.59
C ASN A 413 -22.98 -1.58 44.50
N THR A 414 -22.59 -1.56 43.24
CA THR A 414 -23.53 -1.44 42.11
C THR A 414 -24.54 -2.59 42.10
N LEU A 415 -24.09 -3.83 42.36
CA LEU A 415 -24.98 -4.99 42.42
C LEU A 415 -25.88 -4.99 43.65
N ASN A 416 -25.39 -4.53 44.80
CA ASN A 416 -26.22 -4.36 46.01
C ASN A 416 -27.32 -3.31 45.78
N ILE A 417 -27.01 -2.18 45.15
CA ILE A 417 -28.00 -1.17 44.76
C ILE A 417 -29.03 -1.78 43.81
N CYS A 418 -28.59 -2.54 42.80
CA CYS A 418 -29.52 -3.22 41.90
C CYS A 418 -30.45 -4.19 42.65
N LYS A 419 -29.95 -4.88 43.68
CA LYS A 419 -30.77 -5.76 44.55
C LYS A 419 -31.77 -4.97 45.37
N GLU A 420 -31.35 -3.88 46.02
CA GLU A 420 -32.22 -2.99 46.81
C GLU A 420 -33.34 -2.39 45.95
N ASP A 421 -33.01 -1.98 44.72
CA ASP A 421 -33.96 -1.46 43.73
C ASP A 421 -34.78 -2.55 43.03
N SER A 422 -34.63 -3.83 43.44
CA SER A 422 -35.33 -4.98 42.85
C SER A 422 -35.11 -5.15 41.33
N ILE A 423 -33.96 -4.70 40.83
CA ILE A 423 -33.54 -4.88 39.43
C ILE A 423 -33.09 -6.34 39.26
N THR A 424 -33.80 -7.09 38.43
CA THR A 424 -33.50 -8.52 38.15
C THR A 424 -33.04 -8.76 36.71
N ASP A 425 -33.13 -7.75 35.85
CA ASP A 425 -32.69 -7.83 34.46
C ASP A 425 -31.15 -7.76 34.34
N ILE A 426 -30.56 -8.83 33.80
CA ILE A 426 -29.11 -8.96 33.61
C ILE A 426 -28.57 -7.86 32.67
N GLY A 427 -29.36 -7.43 31.67
CA GLY A 427 -28.95 -6.36 30.75
C GLY A 427 -28.70 -5.04 31.48
N THR A 428 -29.62 -4.68 32.36
CA THR A 428 -29.56 -3.49 33.21
C THR A 428 -28.40 -3.58 34.22
N MET A 429 -28.19 -4.74 34.85
CA MET A 429 -27.05 -4.94 35.75
C MET A 429 -25.71 -4.77 35.02
N ARG A 430 -25.57 -5.35 33.82
CA ARG A 430 -24.36 -5.18 32.98
C ARG A 430 -24.13 -3.71 32.61
N TYR A 431 -25.20 -2.99 32.28
CA TYR A 431 -25.12 -1.56 31.98
C TYR A 431 -24.65 -0.75 33.20
N ASN A 432 -25.24 -0.98 34.38
CA ASN A 432 -24.89 -0.28 35.61
C ASN A 432 -23.43 -0.54 36.02
N ILE A 433 -23.00 -1.81 36.00
CA ILE A 433 -21.59 -2.16 36.26
C ILE A 433 -20.66 -1.41 35.30
N ARG A 434 -20.96 -1.42 34.00
CA ARG A 434 -20.14 -0.72 33.00
C ARG A 434 -20.09 0.79 33.29
N LYS A 435 -21.23 1.41 33.58
CA LYS A 435 -21.34 2.85 33.81
C LYS A 435 -20.56 3.28 35.06
N ASP A 436 -20.80 2.64 36.19
CA ASP A 436 -20.23 3.03 37.48
C ASP A 436 -18.73 2.76 37.51
N LEU A 437 -18.31 1.60 36.99
CA LEU A 437 -16.91 1.24 36.91
C LEU A 437 -16.13 2.14 35.95
N ASN A 438 -16.72 2.52 34.79
CA ASN A 438 -16.09 3.47 33.88
C ASN A 438 -15.95 4.86 34.52
N SER A 439 -16.97 5.32 35.26
CA SER A 439 -16.93 6.60 35.99
C SER A 439 -15.80 6.61 37.03
N TYR A 440 -15.72 5.57 37.84
CA TYR A 440 -14.65 5.40 38.84
C TYR A 440 -13.26 5.40 38.19
N ILE A 441 -13.06 4.56 37.16
CA ILE A 441 -11.77 4.46 36.47
C ILE A 441 -11.35 5.79 35.85
N TYR A 442 -12.29 6.49 35.20
CA TYR A 442 -12.01 7.80 34.61
C TYR A 442 -11.73 8.87 35.66
N HIS A 443 -12.35 8.78 36.83
CA HIS A 443 -12.05 9.65 37.95
C HIS A 443 -10.60 9.45 38.42
N GLU A 444 -10.20 8.21 38.69
CA GLU A 444 -8.90 7.86 39.27
C GLU A 444 -7.73 8.03 38.31
N ILE A 445 -7.87 7.56 37.07
CA ILE A 445 -6.73 7.46 36.14
C ILE A 445 -6.96 8.09 34.76
N LYS A 446 -8.09 8.79 34.57
CA LYS A 446 -8.41 9.56 33.34
C LYS A 446 -8.34 8.74 32.05
N ARG A 447 -8.69 7.45 32.12
CA ARG A 447 -8.75 6.54 30.97
C ARG A 447 -10.10 5.82 30.93
N GLY A 448 -10.53 5.38 29.75
CA GLY A 448 -11.83 4.73 29.55
C GLY A 448 -11.68 3.36 28.88
N PRO A 449 -11.32 2.30 29.62
CA PRO A 449 -11.14 0.98 29.03
C PRO A 449 -12.47 0.42 28.51
N MET A 450 -12.38 -0.54 27.59
CA MET A 450 -13.53 -1.36 27.26
C MET A 450 -13.89 -2.24 28.47
N ILE A 451 -15.10 -2.09 29.01
CA ILE A 451 -15.57 -2.88 30.16
C ILE A 451 -16.60 -3.91 29.69
N ILE A 452 -16.31 -5.20 29.95
CA ILE A 452 -17.17 -6.33 29.61
C ILE A 452 -17.58 -7.06 30.90
N PRO A 453 -18.79 -6.78 31.43
CA PRO A 453 -19.35 -7.52 32.55
C PRO A 453 -19.99 -8.83 32.07
N ILE A 454 -19.51 -9.94 32.61
CA ILE A 454 -20.01 -11.30 32.42
C ILE A 454 -20.71 -11.70 33.72
N ILE A 455 -22.03 -11.81 33.65
CA ILE A 455 -22.88 -12.23 34.77
C ILE A 455 -23.45 -13.60 34.41
N THR A 456 -23.24 -14.57 35.29
CA THR A 456 -23.78 -15.93 35.21
C THR A 456 -24.72 -16.15 36.39
N GLU A 457 -25.88 -16.75 36.14
CA GLU A 457 -26.80 -17.16 37.21
C GLU A 457 -26.71 -18.67 37.43
N LEU A 458 -26.64 -19.09 38.69
CA LEU A 458 -26.70 -20.48 39.12
C LEU A 458 -27.99 -20.77 39.89
#